data_AF-A0A7S1ZPG6-F1
#
_entry.id   AF-A0A7S1ZPG6-F1
#
_cell.length_a   1.000
_cell.length_b   1.000
_cell.length_c   1.000
_cell.angle_alpha   90.00
_cell.angle_beta   90.00
_cell.angle_gamma   90.00
#
_symmetry.space_group_name_H-M   'P 1'
#
loop_
_entity.id
_entity.type
_entity.pdbx_description
1 polymer ?
#
loop_
_entity_poly.entity_id
_entity_poly.type
_entity_poly.pdbx_seq_one_letter_code
_entity_poly.pdbx_strand_id
1 'polypeptide(L)'
;MDETNSKLTARLETPIEPTLLVPLLSVLNESELYATWLPSWTKPVRLGVRSSHKLQQNGRCNQTILVTTDIPWPLSTREVIIDALACDDIDANSNIAIKLKTLEPGEQMGSPGGQSATVPLPGEGSVRIDFDGGFLIRRCPTDHPALVEVRENKNCLLVSFAMFVDAKVKFLPVSVINFIVRTVIGRMWDMFLRVAEDIREGKRPQHA
;
A
#
# COMPACT_ATOMS: atom_id res chain seq x y z
N MET A 1 -17.39 12.14 18.90
CA MET A 1 -16.49 11.65 17.85
C MET A 1 -15.63 12.84 17.47
N ASP A 2 -14.41 12.92 18.00
CA ASP A 2 -13.57 14.10 17.77
C ASP A 2 -13.14 14.13 16.29
N GLU A 3 -13.40 15.25 15.61
CA GLU A 3 -13.03 15.46 14.22
C GLU A 3 -11.50 15.53 14.10
N THR A 4 -10.89 14.53 13.46
CA THR A 4 -9.46 14.52 13.14
C THR A 4 -9.21 15.25 11.83
N ASN A 5 -8.30 16.24 11.82
CA ASN A 5 -7.83 16.91 10.61
C ASN A 5 -6.72 16.12 9.88
N SER A 6 -6.66 14.80 10.07
CA SER A 6 -5.60 13.92 9.57
C SER A 6 -6.04 12.94 8.49
N LYS A 7 -7.21 13.19 7.90
CA LYS A 7 -7.76 12.37 6.83
C LYS A 7 -7.13 12.76 5.49
N LEU A 8 -6.63 11.77 4.77
CA LEU A 8 -5.97 11.96 3.50
C LEU A 8 -6.48 10.94 2.49
N THR A 9 -6.88 11.42 1.32
CA THR A 9 -7.22 10.58 0.17
C THR A 9 -6.22 10.86 -0.94
N ALA A 10 -5.73 9.80 -1.59
CA ALA A 10 -4.87 9.90 -2.76
C ALA A 10 -5.25 8.86 -3.80
N ARG A 11 -5.04 9.23 -5.07
CA ARG A 11 -5.15 8.32 -6.22
C ARG A 11 -3.94 8.54 -7.12
N LEU A 12 -3.30 7.44 -7.49
CA LEU A 12 -2.12 7.38 -8.35
C LEU A 12 -2.44 6.43 -9.49
N GLU A 13 -2.05 6.79 -10.71
CA GLU A 13 -2.30 5.99 -11.90
C GLU A 13 -1.10 6.04 -12.83
N THR A 14 -0.68 4.88 -13.32
CA THR A 14 0.43 4.79 -14.26
C THR A 14 0.17 3.69 -15.28
N PRO A 15 0.22 4.02 -16.58
CA PRO A 15 0.30 3.00 -17.62
C PRO A 15 1.63 2.27 -17.53
N ILE A 16 1.58 0.95 -17.60
CA ILE A 16 2.75 0.07 -17.56
C ILE A 16 2.74 -0.88 -18.76
N GLU A 17 3.92 -1.40 -19.09
CA GLU A 17 4.04 -2.54 -19.99
C GLU A 17 3.45 -3.81 -19.36
N PRO A 18 2.82 -4.71 -20.13
CA PRO A 18 2.29 -5.98 -19.60
C PRO A 18 3.34 -6.86 -18.91
N THR A 19 4.61 -6.74 -19.30
CA THR A 19 5.73 -7.51 -18.71
C THR A 19 5.99 -7.15 -17.25
N LEU A 20 5.52 -5.98 -16.76
CA LEU A 20 5.62 -5.57 -15.36
C LEU A 20 4.51 -6.15 -14.47
N LEU A 21 3.48 -6.79 -15.03
CA LEU A 21 2.35 -7.29 -14.26
C LEU A 21 2.78 -8.26 -13.14
N VAL A 22 3.48 -9.33 -13.50
CA VAL A 22 3.90 -10.36 -12.54
C VAL A 22 4.88 -9.80 -11.49
N PRO A 23 5.91 -9.02 -11.86
CA PRO A 23 6.74 -8.33 -10.89
C PRO A 23 5.97 -7.45 -9.90
N LEU A 24 5.00 -6.65 -10.36
CA LEU A 24 4.19 -5.80 -9.47
C LEU A 24 3.35 -6.61 -8.48
N LEU A 25 2.71 -7.68 -8.95
CA LEU A 25 1.97 -8.58 -8.08
C LEU A 25 2.87 -9.24 -7.04
N SER A 26 4.12 -9.54 -7.39
CA SER A 26 5.12 -10.09 -6.47
C SER A 26 5.46 -9.08 -5.37
N VAL A 27 5.73 -7.83 -5.73
CA VAL A 27 5.96 -6.74 -4.74
C VAL A 27 4.79 -6.60 -3.77
N LEU A 28 3.55 -6.64 -4.27
CA LEU A 28 2.34 -6.52 -3.43
C LEU A 28 2.11 -7.72 -2.51
N ASN A 29 2.59 -8.91 -2.88
CA ASN A 29 2.43 -10.12 -2.08
C ASN A 29 3.55 -10.30 -1.03
N GLU A 30 4.69 -9.63 -1.21
CA GLU A 30 5.86 -9.66 -0.32
C GLU A 30 5.81 -8.58 0.76
N SER A 31 4.68 -8.57 1.47
CA SER A 31 4.38 -7.59 2.50
C SER A 31 5.44 -7.46 3.60
N GLU A 32 6.13 -8.55 3.95
CA GLU A 32 7.20 -8.56 4.95
C GLU A 32 8.43 -7.74 4.52
N LEU A 33 8.62 -7.51 3.21
CA LEU A 33 9.75 -6.77 2.67
C LEU A 33 9.42 -5.29 2.42
N TYR A 34 8.23 -4.82 2.78
CA TYR A 34 7.83 -3.42 2.62
C TYR A 34 8.80 -2.43 3.25
N ALA A 35 9.38 -2.76 4.42
CA ALA A 35 10.37 -1.91 5.08
C ALA A 35 11.69 -1.75 4.28
N THR A 36 11.96 -2.64 3.31
CA THR A 36 13.20 -2.60 2.51
C THR A 36 13.15 -1.60 1.36
N TRP A 37 11.96 -1.22 0.92
CA TRP A 37 11.80 -0.38 -0.28
C TRP A 37 10.80 0.76 -0.12
N LEU A 38 9.88 0.71 0.84
CA LEU A 38 9.06 1.87 1.13
C LEU A 38 9.95 3.00 1.63
N PRO A 39 9.68 4.24 1.21
CA PRO A 39 10.55 5.34 1.52
C PRO A 39 10.56 5.62 3.02
N SER A 40 11.76 5.81 3.56
CA SER A 40 11.99 6.24 4.93
C SER A 40 12.93 7.45 4.95
N TRP A 41 12.61 8.41 5.80
CA TRP A 41 13.39 9.60 6.06
C TRP A 41 13.86 9.55 7.50
N THR A 42 15.15 9.74 7.71
CA THR A 42 15.77 9.80 9.04
C THR A 42 16.22 11.21 9.40
N LYS A 43 16.30 12.13 8.43
CA LYS A 43 16.71 13.53 8.60
C LYS A 43 15.89 14.47 7.69
N PRO A 44 15.44 15.65 8.17
CA PRO A 44 15.60 16.17 9.54
C PRO A 44 14.62 15.56 10.55
N VAL A 45 13.59 14.84 10.09
CA VAL A 45 12.59 14.16 10.93
C VAL A 45 12.46 12.70 10.53
N ARG A 46 12.17 11.83 11.51
CA ARG A 46 11.97 10.40 11.29
C ARG A 46 10.55 10.13 10.79
N LEU A 47 10.42 9.64 9.56
CA LEU A 47 9.15 9.27 8.93
C LEU A 47 9.37 8.04 8.05
N GLY A 48 8.52 7.02 8.15
CA GLY A 48 8.57 5.88 7.23
C GLY A 48 8.21 4.56 7.92
N VAL A 49 8.10 3.51 7.11
CA VAL A 49 7.81 2.17 7.64
C VAL A 49 8.99 1.68 8.47
N ARG A 50 8.72 1.41 9.75
CA ARG A 50 9.66 0.83 10.70
C ARG A 50 9.74 -0.69 10.51
N SER A 51 8.58 -1.33 10.38
CA SER A 51 8.46 -2.78 10.23
C SER A 51 7.15 -3.15 9.55
N SER A 52 7.16 -4.32 8.91
CA SER A 52 5.98 -4.94 8.32
C SER A 52 6.03 -6.43 8.61
N HIS A 53 4.94 -7.00 9.11
CA HIS A 53 4.85 -8.41 9.47
C HIS A 53 3.56 -9.01 8.94
N LYS A 54 3.65 -10.15 8.26
CA LYS A 54 2.48 -10.94 7.94
C LYS A 54 1.99 -11.62 9.22
N LEU A 55 0.81 -11.23 9.67
CA LEU A 55 0.16 -11.86 10.82
C LEU A 55 -0.50 -13.17 10.41
N GLN A 56 -1.09 -13.19 9.21
CA GLN A 56 -1.83 -14.35 8.71
C GLN A 56 -1.88 -14.40 7.19
N GLN A 57 -1.92 -15.61 6.65
CA GLN A 57 -2.17 -15.89 5.24
C GLN A 57 -3.57 -16.53 5.12
N ASN A 58 -4.54 -15.79 4.56
CA ASN A 58 -5.96 -16.16 4.55
C ASN A 58 -6.42 -16.83 3.23
N GLY A 59 -5.49 -17.04 2.31
CA GLY A 59 -5.73 -17.59 0.98
C GLY A 59 -4.46 -17.56 0.14
N ARG A 60 -4.55 -17.79 -1.17
CA ARG A 60 -3.37 -17.74 -2.07
C ARG A 60 -2.77 -16.33 -2.14
N CYS A 61 -3.63 -15.32 -2.22
CA CYS A 61 -3.25 -13.92 -2.38
C CYS A 61 -3.87 -13.02 -1.30
N ASN A 62 -4.43 -13.62 -0.24
CA ASN A 62 -5.09 -12.90 0.85
C ASN A 62 -4.22 -12.94 2.09
N GLN A 63 -3.99 -11.80 2.71
CA GLN A 63 -3.04 -11.66 3.81
C GLN A 63 -3.53 -10.63 4.82
N THR A 64 -3.31 -10.90 6.10
CA THR A 64 -3.43 -9.89 7.16
C THR A 64 -2.03 -9.46 7.59
N ILE A 65 -1.75 -8.16 7.52
CA ILE A 65 -0.41 -7.59 7.66
C ILE A 65 -0.44 -6.47 8.71
N LEU A 66 0.50 -6.51 9.66
CA LEU A 66 0.78 -5.39 10.56
C LEU A 66 1.88 -4.52 9.96
N VAL A 67 1.60 -3.23 9.78
CA VAL A 67 2.60 -2.24 9.38
C VAL A 67 2.77 -1.23 10.50
N THR A 68 4.01 -1.02 10.91
CA THR A 68 4.40 -0.04 11.92
C THR A 68 5.17 1.09 11.25
N THR A 69 4.76 2.34 11.50
CA THR A 69 5.29 3.53 10.83
C THR A 69 5.75 4.55 11.86
N ASP A 70 7.01 4.98 11.73
CA ASP A 70 7.54 6.13 12.43
C ASP A 70 6.97 7.40 11.84
N ILE A 71 6.61 8.36 12.69
CA ILE A 71 6.27 9.71 12.23
C ILE A 71 6.96 10.77 13.11
N PRO A 72 7.04 12.04 12.66
CA PRO A 72 7.80 13.07 13.37
C PRO A 72 7.33 13.32 14.80
N TRP A 73 8.30 13.45 15.73
CA TRP A 73 8.06 13.91 17.11
C TRP A 73 7.32 15.27 17.11
N PRO A 74 6.37 15.53 18.03
CA PRO A 74 6.02 14.79 19.26
C PRO A 74 5.00 13.66 19.09
N LEU A 75 4.76 13.21 17.86
CA LEU A 75 3.74 12.22 17.59
C LEU A 75 4.28 10.79 17.84
N SER A 76 3.43 9.93 18.41
CA SER A 76 3.69 8.51 18.70
C SER A 76 4.03 7.64 17.47
N THR A 77 4.25 6.34 17.65
CA THR A 77 4.34 5.43 16.49
C THR A 77 2.94 5.14 15.95
N ARG A 78 2.80 4.91 14.64
CA ARG A 78 1.53 4.50 14.03
C ARG A 78 1.57 3.02 13.70
N GLU A 79 0.46 2.34 13.92
CA GLU A 79 0.28 0.95 13.53
C GLU A 79 -1.02 0.82 12.74
N VAL A 80 -0.99 -0.02 11.71
CA VAL A 80 -2.17 -0.43 10.96
C VAL A 80 -2.12 -1.94 10.76
N ILE A 81 -3.26 -2.59 10.96
CA ILE A 81 -3.44 -3.99 10.57
C ILE A 81 -4.36 -4.00 9.37
N ILE A 82 -3.82 -4.42 8.22
CA ILE A 82 -4.49 -4.39 6.93
C ILE A 82 -4.84 -5.82 6.54
N ASP A 83 -6.11 -6.07 6.24
CA ASP A 83 -6.56 -7.22 5.48
C ASP A 83 -6.51 -6.90 3.99
N ALA A 84 -5.69 -7.65 3.28
CA ALA A 84 -5.51 -7.58 1.84
C ALA A 84 -6.26 -8.73 1.18
N LEU A 85 -7.21 -8.39 0.31
CA LEU A 85 -8.01 -9.33 -0.46
C LEU A 85 -7.74 -9.11 -1.95
N ALA A 86 -7.14 -10.10 -2.60
CA ALA A 86 -6.97 -10.07 -4.05
C ALA A 86 -8.13 -10.80 -4.74
N CYS A 87 -8.59 -10.22 -5.84
CA CYS A 87 -9.64 -10.75 -6.69
C CYS A 87 -9.20 -10.60 -8.15
N ASP A 88 -9.14 -11.71 -8.87
CA ASP A 88 -9.01 -11.70 -10.32
C ASP A 88 -10.39 -11.78 -10.97
N ASP A 89 -10.63 -10.87 -11.90
CA ASP A 89 -11.83 -10.81 -12.75
C ASP A 89 -11.37 -10.68 -14.20
N ILE A 90 -10.40 -11.54 -14.54
CA ILE A 90 -9.68 -11.48 -15.81
C ILE A 90 -10.59 -11.93 -16.95
N ASP A 91 -11.36 -12.99 -16.75
CA ASP A 91 -12.19 -13.61 -17.78
C ASP A 91 -13.38 -12.73 -18.20
N ALA A 92 -14.03 -12.05 -17.25
CA ALA A 92 -15.19 -11.23 -17.56
C ALA A 92 -14.81 -9.79 -17.91
N ASN A 93 -13.85 -9.20 -17.19
CA ASN A 93 -13.55 -7.76 -17.32
C ASN A 93 -12.06 -7.44 -17.54
N SER A 94 -11.18 -8.44 -17.65
CA SER A 94 -9.74 -8.26 -17.78
C SER A 94 -9.14 -7.38 -16.67
N ASN A 95 -9.64 -7.58 -15.44
CA ASN A 95 -9.26 -6.81 -14.27
C ASN A 95 -8.60 -7.71 -13.22
N ILE A 96 -7.66 -7.12 -12.48
CA ILE A 96 -7.16 -7.67 -11.22
C ILE A 96 -7.33 -6.56 -10.18
N ALA A 97 -8.02 -6.85 -9.09
CA ALA A 97 -8.27 -5.92 -8.02
C ALA A 97 -7.68 -6.44 -6.71
N ILE A 98 -7.10 -5.54 -5.91
CA ILE A 98 -6.63 -5.85 -4.56
C ILE A 98 -7.27 -4.83 -3.64
N LYS A 99 -8.15 -5.27 -2.75
CA LYS A 99 -8.76 -4.44 -1.72
C LYS A 99 -7.92 -4.52 -0.45
N LEU A 100 -7.64 -3.37 0.13
CA LEU A 100 -6.93 -3.21 1.39
C LEU A 100 -7.89 -2.55 2.37
N LYS A 101 -8.09 -3.16 3.54
CA LYS A 101 -8.97 -2.60 4.57
C LYS A 101 -8.34 -2.80 5.94
N THR A 102 -8.44 -1.80 6.80
CA THR A 102 -8.03 -1.94 8.20
C THR A 102 -8.96 -2.87 8.95
N LEU A 103 -8.39 -3.66 9.85
CA LEU A 103 -9.13 -4.39 10.88
C LEU A 103 -8.98 -3.70 12.23
N GLU A 104 -10.11 -3.53 12.92
CA GLU A 104 -10.16 -2.94 14.25
C GLU A 104 -9.74 -3.93 15.35
N PRO A 105 -9.23 -3.46 16.50
CA PRO A 105 -8.93 -4.33 17.63
C PRO A 105 -10.13 -5.17 18.06
N GLY A 106 -9.90 -6.47 18.26
CA GLY A 106 -10.94 -7.43 18.61
C GLY A 106 -11.72 -8.00 17.41
N GLU A 107 -11.59 -7.45 16.20
CA GLU A 107 -12.11 -8.10 15.01
C GLU A 107 -11.41 -9.46 14.78
N GLN A 108 -12.13 -10.37 14.13
CA GLN A 108 -11.56 -11.66 13.75
C GLN A 108 -10.73 -11.49 12.48
N MET A 109 -9.49 -11.96 12.52
CA MET A 109 -8.69 -12.12 11.30
C MET A 109 -9.22 -13.33 10.51
N GLY A 110 -9.04 -13.30 9.19
CA GLY A 110 -9.54 -14.35 8.30
C GLY A 110 -9.00 -15.73 8.69
N SER A 111 -9.82 -16.77 8.68
CA SER A 111 -9.42 -18.11 9.13
C SER A 111 -9.19 -19.07 7.95
N PRO A 112 -7.95 -19.49 7.65
CA PRO A 112 -7.74 -20.72 6.91
C PRO A 112 -7.99 -21.90 7.89
N GLY A 113 -9.23 -22.40 7.93
CA GLY A 113 -9.53 -23.65 8.66
C GLY A 113 -10.05 -23.54 10.10
N GLY A 114 -10.52 -22.37 10.53
CA GLY A 114 -11.43 -22.24 11.70
C GLY A 114 -10.82 -21.82 13.05
N GLN A 115 -9.53 -21.51 13.12
CA GLN A 115 -8.96 -20.80 14.28
C GLN A 115 -8.76 -19.32 13.93
N SER A 116 -9.76 -18.48 14.27
CA SER A 116 -9.69 -17.04 14.08
C SER A 116 -8.91 -16.43 15.23
N ALA A 117 -7.67 -16.01 14.98
CA ALA A 117 -6.99 -15.10 15.89
C ALA A 117 -7.66 -13.71 15.82
N THR A 118 -7.71 -13.00 16.93
CA THR A 118 -8.28 -11.66 17.00
C THR A 118 -7.21 -10.62 16.80
N VAL A 119 -7.60 -9.49 16.20
CA VAL A 119 -6.73 -8.35 16.00
C VAL A 119 -6.29 -7.80 17.37
N PRO A 120 -4.98 -7.73 17.65
CA PRO A 120 -4.50 -7.24 18.94
C PRO A 120 -4.74 -5.74 19.09
N LEU A 121 -4.74 -5.29 20.35
CA LEU A 121 -4.61 -3.88 20.67
C LEU A 121 -3.28 -3.33 20.12
N PRO A 122 -3.19 -2.00 19.88
CA PRO A 122 -1.94 -1.37 19.49
C PRO A 122 -0.83 -1.62 20.50
N GLY A 123 0.42 -1.69 20.02
CA GLY A 123 1.59 -1.76 20.88
C GLY A 123 1.66 -0.59 21.86
N GLU A 124 2.37 -0.78 22.98
CA GLU A 124 2.55 0.28 23.97
C GLU A 124 3.17 1.54 23.34
N GLY A 125 2.51 2.69 23.53
CA GLY A 125 2.94 3.96 22.95
C GLY A 125 2.67 4.12 21.45
N SER A 126 2.02 3.15 20.80
CA SER A 126 1.55 3.23 19.41
C SER A 126 0.07 3.63 19.33
N VAL A 127 -0.32 4.20 18.19
CA VAL A 127 -1.70 4.58 17.87
C VAL A 127 -2.16 3.78 16.65
N ARG A 128 -3.33 3.10 16.76
CA ARG A 128 -3.99 2.47 15.59
C ARG A 128 -4.48 3.56 14.65
N ILE A 129 -4.20 3.40 13.36
CA ILE A 129 -4.72 4.27 12.31
C ILE A 129 -5.70 3.52 11.43
N ASP A 130 -6.50 4.29 10.69
CA ASP A 130 -7.42 3.73 9.71
C ASP A 130 -6.79 3.86 8.32
N PHE A 131 -6.91 2.80 7.54
CA PHE A 131 -6.51 2.69 6.14
C PHE A 131 -7.61 1.94 5.38
N ASP A 132 -8.05 2.52 4.28
CA ASP A 132 -8.85 1.84 3.26
C ASP A 132 -8.23 2.16 1.91
N GLY A 133 -8.02 1.17 1.06
CA GLY A 133 -7.50 1.43 -0.26
C GLY A 133 -7.51 0.20 -1.14
N GLY A 134 -6.75 0.26 -2.22
CA GLY A 134 -6.59 -0.86 -3.11
C GLY A 134 -5.92 -0.53 -4.41
N PHE A 135 -5.56 -1.60 -5.11
CA PHE A 135 -5.02 -1.57 -6.46
C PHE A 135 -6.07 -2.06 -7.44
N LEU A 136 -6.09 -1.46 -8.62
CA LEU A 136 -6.82 -1.96 -9.78
C LEU A 136 -5.84 -2.00 -10.94
N ILE A 137 -5.65 -3.18 -11.52
CA ILE A 137 -4.85 -3.40 -12.72
C ILE A 137 -5.81 -3.83 -13.81
N ARG A 138 -5.81 -3.09 -14.93
CA ARG A 138 -6.72 -3.32 -16.04
C ARG A 138 -6.09 -2.89 -17.36
N ARG A 139 -6.73 -3.18 -18.48
CA ARG A 139 -6.33 -2.58 -19.76
C ARG A 139 -6.35 -1.05 -19.68
N CYS A 140 -5.31 -0.40 -20.16
CA CYS A 140 -5.26 1.06 -20.16
C CYS A 140 -6.25 1.65 -21.17
N PRO A 141 -7.16 2.58 -20.77
CA PRO A 141 -8.06 3.26 -21.71
C PRO A 141 -7.26 4.03 -22.75
N THR A 142 -7.64 3.96 -24.03
CA THR A 142 -6.87 4.56 -25.13
C THR A 142 -6.75 6.08 -25.10
N ASP A 143 -7.65 6.74 -24.36
CA ASP A 143 -7.73 8.18 -24.17
C ASP A 143 -7.16 8.63 -22.81
N HIS A 144 -6.52 7.74 -22.06
CA HIS A 144 -6.01 8.06 -20.73
C HIS A 144 -4.91 9.13 -20.80
N PRO A 145 -4.94 10.19 -19.98
CA PRO A 145 -4.01 11.33 -20.09
C PRO A 145 -2.53 10.92 -19.89
N ALA A 146 -2.27 9.91 -19.06
CA ALA A 146 -0.92 9.40 -18.83
C ALA A 146 -0.37 8.53 -19.99
N LEU A 147 -1.20 8.11 -20.95
CA LEU A 147 -0.70 7.37 -22.14
C LEU A 147 0.06 8.26 -23.13
N VAL A 148 -0.07 9.59 -23.01
CA VAL A 148 0.57 10.55 -23.91
C VAL A 148 2.10 10.42 -23.90
N GLU A 149 2.69 9.78 -22.88
CA GLU A 149 4.13 9.51 -22.76
C GLU A 149 4.54 8.12 -23.29
N VAL A 150 3.63 7.13 -23.33
CA VAL A 150 3.92 5.73 -23.70
C VAL A 150 3.52 5.46 -25.17
N ARG A 151 3.87 6.38 -26.07
CA ARG A 151 3.26 6.53 -27.42
C ARG A 151 3.44 5.37 -28.39
N GLU A 152 4.30 4.40 -28.12
CA GLU A 152 4.60 3.33 -29.07
C GLU A 152 3.83 2.02 -28.79
N ASN A 153 3.28 1.83 -27.58
CA ASN A 153 2.68 0.53 -27.20
C ASN A 153 1.19 0.64 -26.84
N LYS A 154 0.31 0.25 -27.78
CA LYS A 154 -1.16 0.28 -27.59
C LYS A 154 -1.70 -0.76 -26.60
N ASN A 155 -0.85 -1.65 -26.08
CA ASN A 155 -1.21 -2.74 -25.19
C ASN A 155 -0.68 -2.52 -23.77
N CYS A 156 -0.84 -1.32 -23.22
CA CYS A 156 -0.47 -1.05 -21.83
C CYS A 156 -1.56 -1.51 -20.85
N LEU A 157 -1.14 -1.87 -19.65
CA LEU A 157 -2.03 -1.99 -18.49
C LEU A 157 -2.04 -0.66 -17.73
N LEU A 158 -3.16 -0.28 -17.14
CA LEU A 158 -3.25 0.80 -16.18
C LEU A 158 -3.23 0.21 -14.79
N VAL A 159 -2.25 0.61 -13.98
CA VAL A 159 -2.25 0.35 -12.55
C VAL A 159 -2.75 1.60 -11.86
N SER A 160 -3.85 1.47 -11.14
CA SER A 160 -4.41 2.51 -10.30
C SER A 160 -4.28 2.09 -8.83
N PHE A 161 -3.81 2.98 -7.99
CA PHE A 161 -3.82 2.83 -6.54
C PHE A 161 -4.65 3.96 -5.93
N ALA A 162 -5.63 3.61 -5.12
CA ALA A 162 -6.44 4.56 -4.38
C ALA A 162 -6.35 4.24 -2.89
N MET A 163 -6.23 5.28 -2.07
CA MET A 163 -6.15 5.14 -0.62
C MET A 163 -6.88 6.27 0.09
N PHE A 164 -7.40 5.94 1.26
CA PHE A 164 -7.87 6.79 2.32
C PHE A 164 -7.13 6.40 3.60
N VAL A 165 -6.61 7.38 4.31
CA VAL A 165 -5.91 7.18 5.59
C VAL A 165 -6.36 8.21 6.60
N ASP A 166 -6.67 7.77 7.82
CA ASP A 166 -6.82 8.62 8.99
C ASP A 166 -5.73 8.30 10.00
N ALA A 167 -4.69 9.15 10.06
CA ALA A 167 -3.55 8.95 10.95
C ALA A 167 -3.85 9.23 12.44
N LYS A 168 -5.11 9.53 12.78
CA LYS A 168 -5.60 9.84 14.14
C LYS A 168 -4.78 10.91 14.84
N VAL A 169 -4.48 12.00 14.12
CA VAL A 169 -3.72 13.14 14.65
C VAL A 169 -4.66 14.31 14.85
N LYS A 170 -4.70 14.86 16.07
CA LYS A 170 -5.54 16.02 16.40
C LYS A 170 -5.18 17.25 15.55
N PHE A 171 -3.90 17.45 15.29
CA PHE A 171 -3.39 18.57 14.50
C PHE A 171 -2.19 18.13 13.65
N LEU A 172 -2.32 18.27 12.33
CA LEU A 172 -1.20 18.16 11.38
C LEU A 172 -0.94 19.54 10.77
N PRO A 173 0.28 20.08 10.88
CA PRO A 173 0.64 21.30 10.16
C PRO A 173 0.44 21.11 8.65
N VAL A 174 -0.06 22.14 7.96
CA VAL A 174 -0.28 22.13 6.50
C VAL A 174 1.02 21.79 5.75
N SER A 175 2.18 22.21 6.26
CA SER A 175 3.49 21.88 5.68
C SER A 175 3.76 20.37 5.67
N VAL A 176 3.36 19.65 6.72
CA VAL A 176 3.52 18.18 6.81
C VAL A 176 2.56 17.48 5.86
N ILE A 177 1.30 17.94 5.79
CA ILE A 177 0.32 17.41 4.82
C ILE A 177 0.85 17.60 3.39
N ASN A 178 1.32 18.80 3.06
CA ASN A 178 1.92 19.09 1.76
C ASN A 178 3.15 18.23 1.47
N PHE A 179 4.02 18.01 2.46
CA PHE A 179 5.17 17.12 2.32
C PHE A 179 4.74 15.68 2.03
N ILE A 180 3.74 15.16 2.75
CA ILE A 180 3.20 13.81 2.52
C ILE A 180 2.64 13.70 1.10
N VAL A 181 1.73 14.60 0.73
CA VAL A 181 1.07 14.57 -0.60
C VAL A 181 2.08 14.73 -1.73
N ARG A 182 2.98 15.71 -1.64
CA ARG A 182 3.86 16.09 -2.75
C ARG A 182 5.13 15.25 -2.84
N THR A 183 5.60 14.67 -1.74
CA THR A 183 6.89 13.97 -1.70
C THR A 183 6.72 12.51 -1.34
N VAL A 184 6.00 12.20 -0.26
CA VAL A 184 5.94 10.83 0.26
C VAL A 184 5.19 9.92 -0.68
N ILE A 185 3.99 10.32 -1.11
CA ILE A 185 3.12 9.50 -1.96
C ILE A 185 3.74 9.28 -3.33
N GLY A 186 4.28 10.33 -3.96
CA GLY A 186 4.99 10.22 -5.23
C GLY A 186 6.20 9.30 -5.14
N ARG A 187 7.08 9.49 -4.15
CA ARG A 187 8.24 8.60 -3.96
C ARG A 187 7.85 7.16 -3.65
N MET A 188 6.79 6.94 -2.88
CA MET A 188 6.29 5.60 -2.59
C MET A 188 5.89 4.89 -3.88
N TRP A 189 5.18 5.61 -4.77
CA TRP A 189 4.77 5.10 -6.07
C TRP A 189 5.94 4.82 -7.00
N ASP A 190 6.89 5.76 -7.11
CA ASP A 190 8.09 5.60 -7.93
C ASP A 190 8.93 4.41 -7.45
N MET A 191 9.10 4.26 -6.13
CA MET A 191 9.81 3.12 -5.54
C MET A 191 9.08 1.82 -5.84
N PHE A 192 7.76 1.77 -5.71
CA PHE A 192 6.97 0.58 -6.02
C PHE A 192 7.18 0.11 -7.47
N LEU A 193 7.09 1.02 -8.44
CA LEU A 193 7.34 0.71 -9.85
C LEU A 193 8.78 0.27 -10.09
N ARG A 194 9.75 0.98 -9.51
CA ARG A 194 11.18 0.67 -9.66
C ARG A 194 11.56 -0.69 -9.08
N VAL A 195 10.97 -1.08 -7.94
CA VAL A 195 11.21 -2.41 -7.37
C VAL A 195 10.68 -3.50 -8.31
N ALA A 196 9.50 -3.29 -8.90
CA ALA A 196 8.97 -4.21 -9.89
C ALA A 196 9.87 -4.31 -11.13
N GLU A 197 10.44 -3.20 -11.59
CA GLU A 197 11.46 -3.22 -12.66
C GLU A 197 12.71 -4.00 -12.25
N ASP A 198 13.25 -3.75 -11.06
CA ASP A 198 14.40 -4.49 -10.54
C ASP A 198 14.14 -6.01 -10.47
N ILE A 199 12.93 -6.42 -10.07
CA ILE A 199 12.51 -7.84 -10.05
C ILE A 199 12.46 -8.41 -11.48
N ARG A 200 11.84 -7.68 -12.41
CA ARG A 200 11.78 -8.06 -13.84
C ARG A 200 13.19 -8.29 -14.42
N GLU A 201 14.15 -7.48 -13.98
CA GLU A 201 15.55 -7.55 -14.41
C GLU A 201 16.39 -8.55 -13.60
N GLY A 202 15.80 -9.26 -12.63
CA GLY A 202 16.49 -10.25 -11.79
C GLY A 202 17.46 -9.65 -10.76
N LYS A 203 17.40 -8.34 -10.50
CA LYS A 203 18.29 -7.63 -9.55
C LYS A 203 17.91 -7.84 -8.09
N ARG A 204 16.72 -8.38 -7.83
CA ARG A 204 16.16 -8.57 -6.49
C ARG A 204 15.80 -10.04 -6.27
N PRO A 205 16.79 -10.93 -6.06
CA PRO A 205 16.53 -12.38 -5.94
C PRO A 205 15.75 -12.75 -4.66
N GLN A 206 15.74 -11.88 -3.64
CA GLN A 206 14.91 -12.06 -2.45
C GLN A 206 13.42 -11.73 -2.71
N HIS A 207 13.13 -11.13 -3.86
CA HIS A 207 11.82 -10.65 -4.29
C HIS A 207 11.37 -11.28 -5.63
N ALA A 208 12.07 -12.33 -6.09
CA ALA A 208 11.92 -12.96 -7.41
C ALA A 208 11.27 -14.33 -7.32
#